data_AF-A0ABD0PUS4-F1
#
_entry.id   AF-A0ABD0PUS4-F1
#
_cell.length_a   1.000
_cell.length_b   1.000
_cell.length_c   1.000
_cell.angle_alpha   90.00
_cell.angle_beta   90.00
_cell.angle_gamma   90.00
#
_symmetry.space_group_name_H-M   'P 1'
#
loop_
_entity.id
_entity.type
_entity.pdbx_description
1 polymer ?
#
loop_
_entity_poly.entity_id
_entity_poly.type
_entity_poly.pdbx_seq_one_letter_code
_entity_poly.pdbx_strand_id
1 'polypeptide(L)'
;ELFRFLISLTNPHDRHNSDVMMHMGLQLLNVALEAAHIAPYQSLLCLVKDELCRHLIQLLGVDRMNLYAASIRVCFLLFESMREHLKFQLEMYLKKLMDIITSENPKMPYEMKEMALEAIVQLWRIPSFVTELYINYDSDFYCSNLFEDLTKLLSK
;
A
#
# COMPACT_ATOMS: atom_id res chain seq x y z
N GLU A 1 17.32 -10.27 -10.03
CA GLU A 1 18.36 -9.83 -9.07
C GLU A 1 18.20 -8.39 -8.61
N LEU A 2 18.30 -7.36 -9.47
CA LEU A 2 18.19 -5.95 -9.02
C LEU A 2 16.88 -5.65 -8.27
N PHE A 3 15.73 -6.07 -8.81
CA PHE A 3 14.42 -5.82 -8.16
C PHE A 3 14.31 -6.50 -6.79
N ARG A 4 14.82 -7.73 -6.64
CA ARG A 4 14.89 -8.43 -5.35
C ARG A 4 15.74 -7.66 -4.34
N PHE A 5 16.90 -7.17 -4.78
CA PHE A 5 17.75 -6.36 -3.91
C PHE A 5 17.03 -5.09 -3.44
N LEU A 6 16.37 -4.36 -4.34
CA LEU A 6 15.57 -3.19 -3.96
C LEU A 6 14.46 -3.52 -2.95
N ILE A 7 13.77 -4.65 -3.12
CA ILE A 7 12.75 -5.13 -2.16
C ILE A 7 13.40 -5.50 -0.81
N SER A 8 14.59 -6.10 -0.81
CA SER A 8 15.27 -6.46 0.43
C SER A 8 15.65 -5.23 1.26
N LEU A 9 15.96 -4.10 0.61
CA LEU A 9 16.24 -2.83 1.29
C LEU A 9 15.03 -2.23 1.99
N THR A 10 13.79 -2.62 1.64
CA THR A 10 12.58 -2.07 2.26
C THR A 10 12.11 -2.86 3.48
N ASN A 11 12.77 -3.96 3.84
CA ASN A 11 12.39 -4.76 5.00
C ASN A 11 12.68 -3.99 6.30
N PRO A 12 11.65 -3.57 7.07
CA PRO A 12 11.84 -2.80 8.31
C PRO A 12 12.37 -3.65 9.47
N HIS A 13 12.39 -4.98 9.33
CA HIS A 13 12.85 -5.91 10.36
C HIS A 13 14.26 -6.43 10.12
N ASP A 14 14.88 -6.13 8.98
CA ASP A 14 16.29 -6.42 8.76
C ASP A 14 17.16 -5.37 9.47
N ARG A 15 17.97 -5.83 10.42
CA ARG A 15 18.85 -4.97 11.22
C ARG A 15 19.96 -4.30 10.40
N HIS A 16 20.24 -4.80 9.20
CA HIS A 16 21.21 -4.18 8.30
C HIS A 16 20.63 -2.97 7.55
N ASN A 17 19.30 -2.84 7.49
CA ASN A 17 18.64 -1.75 6.81
C ASN A 17 18.54 -0.52 7.71
N SER A 18 19.36 0.50 7.40
CA SER A 18 19.21 1.83 8.01
C SER A 18 18.02 2.59 7.39
N ASP A 19 17.51 3.60 8.11
CA ASP A 19 16.44 4.48 7.60
C ASP A 19 16.79 5.11 6.24
N VAL A 20 18.06 5.45 6.02
CA VAL A 20 18.55 5.99 4.75
C VAL A 20 18.49 4.94 3.63
N MET A 21 18.91 3.70 3.91
CA MET A 21 18.84 2.60 2.95
C MET A 21 17.41 2.24 2.58
N MET A 22 16.52 2.15 3.58
CA MET A 22 15.09 1.91 3.36
C MET A 22 14.47 3.02 2.49
N HIS A 23 14.74 4.28 2.84
CA HIS A 23 14.23 5.40 2.05
C HIS A 23 14.75 5.37 0.61
N MET A 24 16.04 5.11 0.40
CA MET A 24 16.63 4.96 -0.93
C MET A 24 16.00 3.80 -1.71
N GLY A 25 15.78 2.65 -1.06
CA GLY A 25 15.09 1.50 -1.64
C GLY A 25 13.68 1.85 -2.12
N LEU A 26 12.91 2.56 -1.28
CA LEU A 26 11.56 3.04 -1.62
C LEU A 26 11.57 4.02 -2.80
N GLN A 27 12.51 4.97 -2.84
CA GLN A 27 12.64 5.92 -3.96
C GLN A 27 12.97 5.20 -5.28
N LEU A 28 13.89 4.23 -5.25
CA LEU A 28 14.27 3.46 -6.44
C LEU A 28 13.14 2.53 -6.90
N LEU A 29 12.38 1.94 -5.96
CA LEU A 29 11.16 1.20 -6.30
C LEU A 29 10.10 2.09 -6.92
N ASN A 30 9.94 3.32 -6.44
CA ASN A 30 9.03 4.29 -7.02
C ASN A 30 9.37 4.54 -8.50
N VAL A 31 10.64 4.81 -8.81
CA VAL A 31 11.12 4.99 -10.19
C VAL A 31 10.93 3.72 -11.01
N ALA A 32 11.23 2.54 -10.45
CA ALA A 32 11.08 1.27 -11.15
C ALA A 32 9.61 0.98 -11.51
N LEU A 33 8.67 1.27 -10.62
CA LEU A 33 7.24 1.09 -10.86
C LEU A 33 6.69 2.07 -11.90
N GLU A 34 7.17 3.32 -11.91
CA GLU A 34 6.80 4.31 -12.92
C GLU A 34 7.34 3.95 -14.32
N ALA A 35 8.51 3.30 -14.39
CA ALA A 35 9.20 3.02 -15.65
C ALA A 35 8.92 1.63 -16.26
N ALA A 36 8.53 0.64 -15.44
CA ALA A 36 8.50 -0.76 -15.88
C ALA A 36 7.09 -1.37 -15.76
N HIS A 37 6.70 -2.12 -16.81
CA HIS A 37 5.50 -2.93 -16.77
C HIS A 37 5.80 -4.32 -16.16
N ILE A 38 5.57 -4.46 -14.85
CA ILE A 38 5.96 -5.65 -14.06
C ILE A 38 4.96 -6.81 -14.24
N ALA A 39 3.67 -6.51 -14.38
CA ALA A 39 2.58 -7.50 -14.39
C ALA A 39 2.76 -8.71 -15.34
N PRO A 40 3.31 -8.57 -16.57
CA PRO A 40 3.49 -9.71 -17.47
C PRO A 40 4.51 -10.74 -16.97
N TYR A 41 5.44 -10.34 -16.10
CA TYR A 41 6.53 -11.19 -15.64
C TYR A 41 6.19 -11.86 -14.31
N GLN A 42 5.67 -13.09 -14.36
CA GLN A 42 5.20 -13.82 -13.17
C GLN A 42 6.24 -13.90 -12.05
N SER A 43 7.52 -14.09 -12.36
CA SER A 43 8.59 -14.15 -11.35
C SER A 43 8.75 -12.84 -10.59
N LEU A 44 8.57 -11.69 -11.24
CA LEU A 44 8.59 -10.39 -10.58
C LEU A 44 7.29 -10.13 -9.82
N LEU A 45 6.15 -10.51 -10.40
CA LEU A 45 4.85 -10.38 -9.76
C LEU A 45 4.76 -11.21 -8.47
N CYS A 46 5.40 -12.38 -8.40
CA CYS A 46 5.52 -13.16 -7.16
C CYS A 46 6.25 -12.37 -6.06
N LEU A 47 7.33 -11.67 -6.39
CA LEU A 47 8.07 -10.84 -5.43
C LEU A 47 7.25 -9.65 -4.94
N VAL A 48 6.45 -9.06 -5.84
CA VAL A 48 5.51 -7.99 -5.50
C VAL A 48 4.48 -8.50 -4.49
N LYS A 49 3.83 -9.62 -4.81
CA LYS A 49 2.73 -10.21 -4.03
C LYS A 49 3.13 -10.60 -2.61
N ASP A 50 4.35 -11.09 -2.43
CA ASP A 50 4.79 -11.65 -1.15
C ASP A 50 5.65 -10.65 -0.36
N GLU A 51 6.87 -10.37 -0.81
CA GLU A 51 7.83 -9.58 -0.03
C GLU A 51 7.53 -8.08 -0.07
N LEU A 52 7.34 -7.50 -1.27
CA LEU A 52 7.20 -6.05 -1.40
C LEU A 52 5.95 -5.53 -0.68
N CYS A 53 4.76 -6.08 -0.98
CA CYS A 53 3.52 -5.67 -0.31
C CYS A 53 3.61 -5.84 1.21
N ARG A 54 4.22 -6.93 1.69
CA ARG A 54 4.41 -7.17 3.13
C ARG A 54 5.29 -6.09 3.76
N HIS A 55 6.45 -5.80 3.18
CA HIS A 55 7.36 -4.77 3.71
C HIS A 55 6.69 -3.39 3.71
N LEU A 56 6.01 -3.02 2.62
CA LEU A 56 5.31 -1.74 2.52
C LEU A 56 4.22 -1.59 3.60
N ILE A 57 3.39 -2.62 3.81
CA ILE A 57 2.33 -2.59 4.82
C ILE A 57 2.93 -2.55 6.24
N GLN A 58 4.05 -3.23 6.48
CA GLN A 58 4.78 -3.15 7.75
C GLN A 58 5.33 -1.74 8.01
N LEU A 59 5.86 -1.07 6.99
CA LEU A 59 6.35 0.31 7.08
C LEU A 59 5.25 1.32 7.46
N LEU A 60 3.98 1.04 7.13
CA LEU A 60 2.85 1.85 7.59
C LEU A 60 2.62 1.79 9.11
N GLY A 61 3.22 0.83 9.80
CA GLY A 61 3.19 0.70 11.26
C GLY A 61 4.41 1.30 11.96
N VAL A 62 5.40 1.79 11.21
CA VAL A 62 6.65 2.33 11.78
C VAL A 62 6.48 3.82 12.09
N ASP A 63 6.92 4.23 13.29
CA ASP A 63 6.92 5.63 13.74
C ASP A 63 8.09 6.43 13.13
N ARG A 64 8.11 6.47 11.79
CA ARG A 64 9.11 7.15 10.95
C ARG A 64 8.41 7.80 9.76
N MET A 65 8.06 9.08 9.91
CA MET A 65 7.26 9.84 8.94
C MET A 65 7.80 9.76 7.50
N ASN A 66 9.12 9.88 7.29
CA ASN A 66 9.72 9.84 5.96
C ASN A 66 9.56 8.47 5.27
N LEU A 67 9.66 7.38 6.04
CA LEU A 67 9.47 6.03 5.53
C LEU A 67 7.99 5.75 5.28
N TYR A 68 7.13 6.20 6.18
CA TYR A 68 5.68 6.10 6.06
C TYR A 68 5.17 6.80 4.78
N ALA A 69 5.53 8.07 4.57
CA ALA A 69 5.12 8.83 3.39
C ALA A 69 5.64 8.21 2.08
N ALA A 70 6.91 7.78 2.06
CA ALA A 70 7.48 7.09 0.90
C ALA A 70 6.76 5.75 0.63
N SER A 71 6.38 5.02 1.68
CA SER A 71 5.64 3.76 1.56
C SER A 71 4.24 3.97 1.01
N ILE A 72 3.52 4.99 1.46
CA ILE A 72 2.21 5.37 0.89
C ILE A 72 2.33 5.66 -0.61
N ARG A 73 3.34 6.43 -1.02
CA ARG A 73 3.56 6.76 -2.43
C ARG A 73 3.81 5.50 -3.28
N VAL A 74 4.67 4.60 -2.81
CA VAL A 74 4.96 3.34 -3.50
C VAL A 74 3.71 2.45 -3.55
N CYS A 75 2.96 2.33 -2.45
CA CYS A 75 1.69 1.61 -2.41
C CYS A 75 0.69 2.16 -3.43
N PHE A 76 0.52 3.48 -3.50
CA PHE A 76 -0.39 4.11 -4.45
C PHE A 76 -0.07 3.70 -5.89
N LEU A 77 1.18 3.86 -6.33
CA LEU A 77 1.59 3.48 -7.69
C LEU A 77 1.48 1.97 -7.93
N LEU A 78 1.80 1.16 -6.93
CA LEU A 78 1.71 -0.29 -7.02
C LEU A 78 0.28 -0.76 -7.26
N PHE A 79 -0.68 -0.26 -6.47
CA PHE A 79 -2.07 -0.65 -6.59
C PHE A 79 -2.77 0.04 -7.75
N GLU A 80 -2.39 1.26 -8.11
CA GLU A 80 -2.91 1.92 -9.31
C GLU A 80 -2.54 1.11 -10.57
N SER A 81 -1.29 0.67 -10.68
CA SER A 81 -0.80 -0.06 -11.86
C SER A 81 -1.14 -1.55 -11.91
N MET A 82 -1.32 -2.23 -10.77
CA MET A 82 -1.40 -3.71 -10.72
C MET A 82 -2.50 -4.28 -9.82
N ARG A 83 -3.48 -3.48 -9.36
CA ARG A 83 -4.59 -3.96 -8.50
C ARG A 83 -5.32 -5.21 -8.98
N GLU A 84 -5.48 -5.39 -10.29
CA GLU A 84 -6.11 -6.60 -10.87
C GLU A 84 -5.38 -7.89 -10.49
N HIS A 85 -4.08 -7.81 -10.22
CA HIS A 85 -3.27 -8.94 -9.79
C HIS A 85 -3.07 -9.01 -8.27
N LEU A 86 -3.46 -7.97 -7.53
CA LEU A 86 -3.10 -7.75 -6.13
C LEU A 86 -4.32 -7.61 -5.20
N LYS A 87 -5.42 -8.30 -5.52
CA LYS A 87 -6.70 -8.21 -4.78
C LYS A 87 -6.52 -8.31 -3.24
N PHE A 88 -5.92 -9.39 -2.76
CA PHE A 88 -5.76 -9.60 -1.30
C PHE A 88 -4.81 -8.57 -0.67
N GLN A 89 -3.75 -8.17 -1.37
CA GLN A 89 -2.81 -7.16 -0.90
C GLN A 89 -3.46 -5.78 -0.83
N LEU A 90 -4.32 -5.44 -1.80
CA LEU A 90 -5.09 -4.20 -1.83
C LEU A 90 -6.10 -4.17 -0.67
N GLU A 91 -6.82 -5.26 -0.43
CA GLU A 91 -7.70 -5.39 0.72
C GLU A 91 -6.96 -5.15 2.03
N MET A 92 -5.81 -5.79 2.22
CA MET A 92 -4.99 -5.62 3.42
C MET A 92 -4.49 -4.17 3.58
N TYR A 93 -4.08 -3.54 2.48
CA TYR A 93 -3.65 -2.14 2.47
C TYR A 93 -4.80 -1.20 2.85
N LEU A 94 -5.97 -1.34 2.24
CA LEU A 94 -7.13 -0.50 2.52
C LEU A 94 -7.60 -0.67 3.98
N LYS A 95 -7.69 -1.90 4.48
CA LYS A 95 -7.99 -2.17 5.89
C LYS A 95 -6.97 -1.51 6.82
N LYS A 96 -5.67 -1.61 6.50
CA LYS A 96 -4.61 -0.97 7.27
C LYS A 96 -4.75 0.55 7.31
N LEU A 97 -5.10 1.19 6.19
CA LEU A 97 -5.34 2.64 6.15
C LEU A 97 -6.57 3.02 7.00
N MET A 98 -7.66 2.27 6.90
CA MET A 98 -8.85 2.49 7.73
C MET A 98 -8.52 2.39 9.23
N ASP A 99 -7.75 1.38 9.63
CA ASP A 99 -7.28 1.21 11.01
C ASP A 99 -6.45 2.40 11.48
N ILE A 100 -5.56 2.93 10.62
CA ILE A 100 -4.75 4.12 10.93
C ILE A 100 -5.65 5.35 11.12
N ILE A 101 -6.57 5.61 10.20
CA ILE A 101 -7.45 6.78 10.24
C ILE A 101 -8.32 6.76 11.51
N THR A 102 -8.88 5.60 11.85
CA THR A 102 -9.80 5.43 12.97
C THR A 102 -9.13 5.21 14.32
N SER A 103 -7.82 4.98 14.36
CA SER A 103 -7.11 4.67 15.60
C SER A 103 -7.24 5.76 16.65
N GLU A 104 -7.54 5.37 17.89
CA GLU A 104 -7.59 6.28 19.04
C GLU A 104 -6.23 6.40 19.76
N ASN A 105 -5.15 5.87 19.19
CA ASN A 105 -3.83 5.92 19.82
C ASN A 105 -3.32 7.38 19.93
N PRO A 106 -3.18 7.93 21.15
CA PRO A 106 -2.77 9.32 21.33
C PRO A 106 -1.30 9.58 20.94
N LYS A 107 -0.50 8.51 20.77
CA LYS A 107 0.88 8.61 20.30
C LYS A 107 0.99 8.73 18.79
N MET A 108 -0.08 8.47 18.03
CA MET A 108 -0.03 8.53 16.59
C MET A 108 -0.16 9.98 16.11
N PRO A 109 0.81 10.50 15.34
CA PRO A 109 0.73 11.84 14.74
C PRO A 109 -0.53 12.01 13.90
N TYR A 110 -1.14 13.19 13.97
CA TYR A 110 -2.34 13.51 13.18
C TYR A 110 -2.03 13.48 11.68
N GLU A 111 -0.84 13.93 11.31
CA GLU A 111 -0.36 14.00 9.93
C GLU A 111 -0.30 12.61 9.27
N MET A 112 -0.03 11.55 10.06
CA MET A 112 -0.07 10.17 9.53
C MET A 112 -1.49 9.74 9.17
N LYS A 113 -2.49 10.14 9.98
CA LYS A 113 -3.90 9.89 9.71
C LYS A 113 -4.38 10.67 8.49
N GLU A 114 -4.00 11.94 8.40
CA GLU A 114 -4.32 12.80 7.27
C GLU A 114 -3.77 12.20 5.97
N MET A 115 -2.49 11.81 5.92
CA MET A 115 -1.91 11.17 4.73
C MET A 115 -2.56 9.82 4.40
N ALA A 116 -2.99 9.03 5.39
CA ALA A 116 -3.74 7.80 5.13
C ALA A 116 -5.10 8.09 4.48
N LEU A 117 -5.82 9.11 4.98
CA LEU A 117 -7.09 9.55 4.42
C LEU A 117 -6.91 10.08 3.00
N GLU A 118 -5.90 10.92 2.77
CA GLU A 118 -5.56 11.43 1.44
C GLU A 118 -5.25 10.29 0.47
N ALA A 119 -4.52 9.25 0.91
CA ALA A 119 -4.23 8.08 0.08
C ALA A 119 -5.51 7.35 -0.35
N ILE A 120 -6.49 7.16 0.56
CA ILE A 120 -7.79 6.59 0.22
C ILE A 120 -8.53 7.49 -0.78
N VAL A 121 -8.57 8.80 -0.53
CA VAL A 121 -9.25 9.76 -1.41
C VAL A 121 -8.63 9.79 -2.81
N GLN A 122 -7.30 9.68 -2.90
CA GLN A 122 -6.60 9.59 -4.18
C GLN A 122 -6.99 8.34 -4.94
N LEU A 123 -7.05 7.17 -4.28
CA LEU A 123 -7.55 5.94 -4.91
C LEU A 123 -9.01 6.06 -5.36
N TRP A 124 -9.85 6.72 -4.55
CA TRP A 124 -11.27 6.93 -4.87
C TRP A 124 -11.51 7.76 -6.14
N ARG A 125 -10.54 8.60 -6.51
CA ARG A 125 -10.57 9.41 -7.73
C ARG A 125 -10.15 8.64 -8.98
N ILE A 126 -9.55 7.45 -8.83
CA ILE A 126 -9.16 6.61 -9.96
C ILE A 126 -10.45 6.10 -10.64
N PRO A 127 -10.60 6.29 -11.97
CA PRO A 127 -11.74 5.74 -12.70
C PRO A 127 -11.88 4.24 -12.49
N SER A 128 -13.13 3.77 -12.41
CA SER A 128 -13.49 2.36 -12.18
C SER A 128 -13.15 1.78 -10.82
N PHE A 129 -12.24 2.37 -10.03
CA PHE A 129 -11.81 1.81 -8.74
C PHE A 129 -12.98 1.51 -7.80
N VAL A 130 -13.91 2.46 -7.65
CA VAL A 130 -15.10 2.30 -6.79
C VAL A 130 -16.00 1.15 -7.26
N THR A 131 -16.23 1.06 -8.57
CA THR A 131 -17.02 -0.02 -9.17
C THR A 131 -16.32 -1.38 -9.01
N GLU A 132 -15.01 -1.42 -9.20
CA GLU A 132 -14.19 -2.61 -8.99
C GLU A 132 -14.22 -3.05 -7.52
N LEU A 133 -14.23 -2.13 -6.56
CA LEU A 133 -14.36 -2.49 -5.14
C LEU A 133 -15.69 -3.22 -4.89
N TYR A 134 -16.79 -2.65 -5.37
CA TYR A 134 -18.11 -3.28 -5.20
C TYR A 134 -18.19 -4.67 -5.84
N ILE A 135 -17.75 -4.80 -7.09
CA ILE A 135 -17.81 -6.08 -7.83
C ILE A 135 -16.90 -7.13 -7.19
N ASN A 136 -15.68 -6.74 -6.81
CA ASN A 136 -14.68 -7.70 -6.37
C ASN A 136 -14.82 -8.07 -4.89
N TYR A 137 -15.39 -7.22 -4.03
CA TYR A 137 -15.39 -7.44 -2.59
C TYR A 137 -16.80 -7.51 -1.98
N ASP A 138 -17.70 -6.59 -2.33
CA ASP A 138 -19.04 -6.53 -1.71
C ASP A 138 -20.07 -7.44 -2.39
N SER A 139 -19.82 -7.85 -3.65
CA SER A 139 -20.76 -8.68 -4.43
C SER A 139 -20.61 -10.19 -4.22
N ASP A 140 -19.69 -10.62 -3.36
CA ASP A 140 -19.46 -12.03 -3.02
C ASP A 140 -19.62 -12.24 -1.51
N PHE A 141 -20.45 -13.22 -1.14
CA PHE A 141 -20.75 -13.55 0.26
C PHE A 141 -19.52 -13.94 1.08
N TYR A 142 -18.47 -14.45 0.44
CA TYR A 142 -17.23 -14.86 1.12
C TYR A 142 -16.19 -13.75 1.22
N CYS A 143 -16.43 -12.60 0.58
CA CYS A 143 -15.52 -11.45 0.59
C CYS A 143 -15.97 -10.40 1.61
N SER A 144 -15.07 -9.47 1.96
CA SER A 144 -15.39 -8.37 2.88
C SER A 144 -16.08 -7.21 2.16
N ASN A 145 -16.93 -6.45 2.87
CA ASN A 145 -17.64 -5.30 2.30
C ASN A 145 -16.79 -4.02 2.26
N LEU A 146 -15.65 -4.06 1.53
CA LEU A 146 -14.69 -2.95 1.48
C LEU A 146 -15.30 -1.65 0.93
N PHE A 147 -16.16 -1.73 -0.09
CA PHE A 147 -16.77 -0.54 -0.66
C PHE A 147 -17.70 0.13 0.36
N GLU A 148 -18.55 -0.64 1.04
CA GLU A 148 -19.43 -0.14 2.09
C GLU A 148 -18.63 0.48 3.25
N ASP A 149 -17.61 -0.22 3.74
CA ASP A 149 -16.80 0.22 4.88
C ASP A 149 -16.04 1.53 4.58
N LEU A 150 -15.42 1.62 3.40
CA LEU A 150 -14.73 2.85 2.98
C LEU A 150 -15.71 4.00 2.73
N THR A 151 -16.88 3.74 2.17
CA THR A 151 -17.90 4.78 1.95
C THR A 151 -18.38 5.35 3.29
N LYS A 152 -18.63 4.50 4.29
CA LYS A 152 -18.98 4.94 5.65
C LYS A 152 -17.88 5.77 6.28
N LEU A 153 -16.61 5.38 6.09
CA LEU A 153 -15.47 6.13 6.60
C LEU A 153 -15.40 7.54 5.98
N LEU A 154 -15.54 7.64 4.66
CA LEU A 154 -15.43 8.91 3.91
C LEU A 154 -16.63 9.85 4.08
N SER A 155 -17.78 9.34 4.52
CA SER A 155 -18.99 10.14 4.76
C SER A 155 -19.01 10.90 6.10
N LYS A 156 -18.03 10.66 6.96
CA LYS A 156 -17.88 11.28 8.28
C LYS A 156 -16.92 12.45 8.22
#